data_AF-A0A0G9MKK8-F1
#
_entry.id   AF-A0A0G9MKK8-F1
#
_cell.length_a   1.000
_cell.length_b   1.000
_cell.length_c   1.000
_cell.angle_alpha   90.00
_cell.angle_beta   90.00
_cell.angle_gamma   90.00
#
_symmetry.space_group_name_H-M   'P 1'
#
loop_
_entity.id
_entity.type
_entity.pdbx_description
1 polymer ?
#
loop_
_entity_poly.entity_id
_entity_poly.type
_entity_poly.pdbx_seq_one_letter_code
_entity_poly.pdbx_strand_id
1 'polypeptide(L)'
;MSLSIPATASAQDMRLDEFLEKAERLERRGPLALLSSDFGLLKDEVEASAALYRNRIASDRAAGRTPHSCPPEQGSARLSSDDVLSHLRSYPASRRPSITIRRAFFDMMAQRYPCN
;
A
#
# COMPACT_ATOMS: atom_id res chain seq x y z
N MET A 1 26.29 28.02 8.13
CA MET A 1 26.36 26.58 7.81
C MET A 1 24.93 26.07 7.73
N SER A 2 24.42 25.83 6.53
CA SER A 2 23.06 25.34 6.31
C SER A 2 23.05 23.83 6.49
N LEU A 3 22.34 23.31 7.49
CA LEU A 3 22.12 21.87 7.62
C LEU A 3 21.07 21.45 6.59
N SER A 4 21.52 20.76 5.54
CA SER A 4 20.63 20.03 4.65
C SER A 4 20.23 18.73 5.35
N ILE A 5 18.95 18.61 5.70
CA ILE A 5 18.38 17.35 6.17
C ILE A 5 18.28 16.46 4.92
N PRO A 6 18.95 15.29 4.86
CA PRO A 6 18.69 14.35 3.80
C PRO A 6 17.23 13.92 3.94
N ALA A 7 16.39 14.30 2.98
CA ALA A 7 15.08 13.70 2.83
C ALA A 7 15.30 12.24 2.45
N THR A 8 15.40 11.36 3.44
CA THR A 8 15.09 9.95 3.26
C THR A 8 13.64 9.92 2.82
N ALA A 9 13.43 9.88 1.50
CA ALA A 9 12.17 9.48 0.90
C ALA A 9 11.89 8.09 1.46
N SER A 10 11.15 8.06 2.57
CA SER A 10 10.71 6.82 3.18
C SER A 10 9.83 6.15 2.14
N ALA A 11 10.04 4.86 1.87
CA ALA A 11 9.22 4.01 1.00
C ALA A 11 7.78 3.85 1.56
N GLN A 12 7.11 4.98 1.78
CA GLN A 12 5.92 5.13 2.59
C GLN A 12 4.91 6.11 1.99
N ASP A 13 5.25 6.81 0.90
CA ASP A 13 4.40 7.83 0.27
C ASP A 13 4.37 7.72 -1.26
N MET A 14 4.72 6.55 -1.82
CA MET A 14 4.68 6.37 -3.27
C MET A 14 3.27 6.69 -3.78
N ARG A 15 3.20 7.50 -4.82
CA ARG A 15 1.93 7.88 -5.45
C ARG A 15 1.44 6.73 -6.32
N LEU A 16 0.13 6.62 -6.41
CA LEU A 16 -0.54 5.52 -7.10
C LEU A 16 -0.22 5.48 -8.60
N ASP A 17 -0.06 6.64 -9.22
CA ASP A 17 0.36 6.76 -10.62
C ASP A 17 1.79 6.24 -10.83
N GLU A 18 2.75 6.66 -10.00
CA GLU A 18 4.13 6.18 -10.05
C GLU A 18 4.22 4.66 -9.84
N PHE A 19 3.49 4.14 -8.85
CA PHE A 19 3.44 2.71 -8.56
C PHE A 19 2.92 1.92 -9.76
N LEU A 20 1.81 2.36 -10.37
CA LEU A 20 1.20 1.67 -11.50
C LEU A 20 2.08 1.74 -12.75
N GLU A 21 2.79 2.85 -12.99
CA GLU A 21 3.75 2.95 -14.08
C GLU A 21 4.90 1.94 -13.92
N LYS A 22 5.43 1.80 -12.69
CA LYS A 22 6.43 0.78 -12.34
C LYS A 22 5.88 -0.64 -12.52
N ALA A 23 4.66 -0.89 -12.04
CA ALA A 23 4.01 -2.20 -12.15
C ALA A 23 3.82 -2.61 -13.62
N GLU A 24 3.37 -1.71 -14.49
CA GLU A 24 3.21 -1.95 -15.93
C GLU A 24 4.56 -2.22 -16.63
N ARG A 25 5.65 -1.59 -16.18
CA ARG A 25 7.00 -1.92 -16.67
C ARG A 25 7.44 -3.33 -16.25
N LEU A 26 7.11 -3.75 -15.04
CA LEU A 26 7.43 -5.08 -14.54
C LEU A 26 6.62 -6.15 -15.27
N GLU A 27 5.31 -5.95 -15.47
CA GLU A 27 4.45 -6.88 -16.22
C GLU A 27 4.99 -7.15 -17.63
N ARG A 28 5.46 -6.10 -18.33
CA ARG A 28 6.09 -6.24 -19.66
C ARG A 28 7.37 -7.08 -19.67
N ARG A 29 8.05 -7.22 -18.52
CA ARG A 29 9.24 -8.08 -18.38
C ARG A 29 8.90 -9.53 -18.07
N GLY A 30 7.65 -9.83 -17.71
CA GLY A 30 7.22 -11.18 -17.35
C GLY A 30 8.07 -11.76 -16.21
N PRO A 31 8.53 -13.03 -16.30
CA PRO A 31 9.34 -13.67 -15.24
C PRO A 31 10.62 -12.93 -14.86
N LEU A 32 11.21 -12.15 -15.78
CA LEU A 32 12.41 -11.35 -15.51
C LEU A 32 12.15 -10.17 -14.56
N ALA A 33 10.89 -9.83 -14.30
CA ALA A 33 10.52 -8.80 -13.34
C ALA A 33 11.07 -9.06 -11.93
N LEU A 34 11.17 -10.34 -11.53
CA LEU A 34 11.69 -10.74 -10.21
C LEU A 34 13.14 -10.33 -9.97
N LEU A 35 13.90 -10.06 -11.04
CA LEU A 35 15.28 -9.59 -10.96
C LEU A 35 15.38 -8.05 -10.93
N SER A 36 14.26 -7.35 -11.09
CA SER A 36 14.22 -5.89 -11.14
C SER A 36 14.22 -5.29 -9.73
N SER A 37 15.00 -4.24 -9.54
CA SER A 37 14.92 -3.40 -8.34
C SER A 37 13.54 -2.78 -8.14
N ASP A 38 12.81 -2.48 -9.23
CA ASP A 38 11.43 -1.98 -9.15
C ASP A 38 10.51 -3.02 -8.48
N PHE A 39 10.72 -4.34 -8.67
CA PHE A 39 9.90 -5.36 -8.02
C PHE A 39 10.04 -5.33 -6.49
N GLY A 40 11.29 -5.30 -6.00
CA GLY A 40 11.57 -5.16 -4.56
C GLY A 40 10.98 -3.87 -4.00
N LEU A 41 11.17 -2.75 -4.71
CA LEU A 41 10.64 -1.45 -4.33
C LEU A 41 9.11 -1.45 -4.17
N LEU A 42 8.36 -1.98 -5.15
CA LEU A 42 6.90 -2.02 -5.09
C LEU A 42 6.40 -2.96 -3.99
N LYS A 43 7.07 -4.10 -3.81
CA LYS A 43 6.76 -5.04 -2.74
C LYS A 43 6.92 -4.38 -1.37
N ASP A 44 8.06 -3.72 -1.15
CA ASP A 44 8.38 -3.05 0.12
C ASP A 44 7.36 -1.94 0.45
N GLU A 45 6.91 -1.16 -0.55
CA GLU A 45 5.89 -0.12 -0.36
C GLU A 45 4.54 -0.70 0.13
N VAL A 46 4.12 -1.84 -0.43
CA VAL A 46 2.89 -2.53 -0.01
C VAL A 46 3.06 -3.14 1.38
N GLU A 47 4.19 -3.77 1.67
CA GLU A 47 4.47 -4.35 2.99
C GLU A 47 4.54 -3.28 4.10
N ALA A 48 5.17 -2.14 3.80
CA ALA A 48 5.21 -0.97 4.69
C ALA A 48 3.79 -0.42 4.94
N SER A 49 2.98 -0.30 3.89
CA SER A 49 1.58 0.12 4.00
C SER A 49 0.75 -0.83 4.87
N ALA A 50 0.95 -2.15 4.70
CA ALA A 50 0.29 -3.17 5.52
C ALA A 50 0.76 -3.12 6.98
N ALA A 51 2.03 -2.84 7.24
CA ALA A 51 2.55 -2.66 8.60
C ALA A 51 1.93 -1.44 9.30
N LEU A 52 1.87 -0.30 8.61
CA LEU A 52 1.21 0.90 9.11
C LEU A 52 -0.28 0.67 9.37
N TYR A 53 -0.95 -0.08 8.51
CA TYR A 53 -2.35 -0.47 8.72
C TYR A 53 -2.52 -1.28 10.01
N ARG A 54 -1.70 -2.32 10.23
CA ARG A 54 -1.76 -3.13 11.47
C ARG A 54 -1.52 -2.28 12.71
N ASN A 55 -0.53 -1.38 12.67
CA ASN A 55 -0.24 -0.46 13.76
C ASN A 55 -1.45 0.46 14.04
N ARG A 56 -2.13 0.95 13.00
CA ARG A 56 -3.34 1.75 13.14
C ARG A 56 -4.45 0.98 13.83
N ILE A 57 -4.75 -0.24 13.38
CA ILE A 57 -5.78 -1.10 13.99
C ILE A 57 -5.46 -1.38 15.45
N ALA A 58 -4.21 -1.72 15.77
CA ALA A 58 -3.77 -1.96 17.14
C ALA A 58 -3.95 -0.70 18.01
N SER A 59 -3.59 0.48 17.49
CA SER A 59 -3.76 1.76 18.18
C SER A 59 -5.24 2.11 18.41
N ASP A 60 -6.11 1.89 17.43
CA ASP A 60 -7.54 2.14 17.59
C ASP A 60 -8.15 1.22 18.66
N ARG A 61 -7.80 -0.08 18.65
CA ARG A 61 -8.22 -1.06 19.67
C ARG A 61 -7.72 -0.70 21.07
N ALA A 62 -6.42 -0.38 21.19
CA ALA A 62 -5.82 0.01 22.47
C ALA A 62 -6.44 1.30 23.05
N ALA A 63 -6.90 2.20 22.19
CA ALA A 63 -7.61 3.42 22.56
C ALA A 63 -9.11 3.21 22.84
N GLY A 64 -9.64 1.98 22.74
CA GLY A 64 -11.07 1.69 22.92
C GLY A 64 -11.98 2.31 21.84
N ARG A 65 -11.42 2.67 20.67
CA ARG A 65 -12.17 3.22 19.53
C ARG A 65 -12.55 2.10 18.56
N THR A 66 -13.63 2.30 17.81
CA THR A 66 -13.91 1.46 16.64
C THR A 66 -12.70 1.50 15.70
N PRO A 67 -12.09 0.34 15.37
CA PRO A 67 -10.96 0.30 14.45
C PRO A 67 -11.33 0.82 13.07
N HIS A 68 -10.35 1.34 12.33
CA HIS A 68 -10.55 1.78 10.94
C HIS A 68 -11.30 0.75 10.07
N SER A 69 -10.99 -0.54 10.25
CA SER A 69 -11.73 -1.64 9.65
C SER A 69 -11.55 -2.93 10.49
N CYS A 70 -12.32 -3.97 10.22
CA CYS A 70 -12.44 -5.17 11.05
C CYS A 70 -11.92 -6.42 10.31
N PRO A 71 -10.63 -6.47 9.97
CA PRO A 71 -10.05 -7.63 9.29
C PRO A 71 -10.04 -8.84 10.23
N PRO A 72 -10.01 -10.06 9.68
CA PRO A 72 -9.78 -11.26 10.47
C PRO A 72 -8.41 -11.19 11.17
N GLU A 73 -8.17 -12.11 12.10
CA GLU A 73 -6.89 -12.22 12.82
C GLU A 73 -5.68 -12.23 11.87
N GLN A 74 -4.55 -11.75 12.37
CA GLN A 74 -3.33 -11.60 11.56
C GLN A 74 -2.98 -12.93 10.86
N GLY A 75 -2.66 -12.86 9.56
CA GLY A 75 -2.38 -14.03 8.74
C GLY A 75 -3.61 -14.78 8.20
N SER A 76 -4.82 -14.47 8.68
CA SER A 76 -6.06 -15.06 8.18
C SER A 76 -6.71 -14.24 7.05
N ALA A 77 -6.26 -13.00 6.86
CA ALA A 77 -6.67 -12.17 5.73
C ALA A 77 -6.11 -12.76 4.43
N ARG A 78 -7.00 -13.27 3.57
CA ARG A 78 -6.64 -13.75 2.24
C ARG A 78 -6.60 -12.57 1.27
N LEU A 79 -5.42 -11.96 1.17
CA LEU A 79 -5.07 -10.91 0.21
C LEU A 79 -3.94 -11.39 -0.68
N SER A 80 -4.19 -11.47 -1.98
CA SER A 80 -3.16 -11.72 -2.99
C SER A 80 -2.57 -10.40 -3.51
N SER A 81 -1.39 -10.45 -4.13
CA SER A 81 -0.84 -9.28 -4.84
C SER A 81 -1.79 -8.79 -5.94
N ASP A 82 -2.52 -9.70 -6.58
CA ASP A 82 -3.51 -9.37 -7.62
C ASP A 82 -4.73 -8.65 -7.05
N ASP A 83 -5.21 -9.03 -5.86
CA ASP A 83 -6.28 -8.30 -5.16
C ASP A 83 -5.87 -6.84 -4.93
N VAL A 84 -4.63 -6.64 -4.45
CA VAL A 84 -4.08 -5.30 -4.20
C VAL A 84 -3.99 -4.53 -5.51
N LEU A 85 -3.32 -5.08 -6.53
CA LEU A 85 -3.12 -4.39 -7.80
C LEU A 85 -4.44 -4.07 -8.51
N SER A 86 -5.43 -4.98 -8.43
CA SER A 86 -6.77 -4.75 -8.95
C SER A 86 -7.46 -3.57 -8.26
N HIS A 87 -7.40 -3.50 -6.93
CA HIS A 87 -7.92 -2.35 -6.19
C HIS A 87 -7.21 -1.04 -6.58
N LEU A 88 -5.87 -1.05 -6.66
CA LEU A 88 -5.08 0.10 -7.08
C LEU A 88 -5.48 0.60 -8.48
N ARG A 89 -5.74 -0.31 -9.42
CA ARG A 89 -6.19 0.02 -10.79
C ARG A 89 -7.60 0.58 -10.87
N SER A 90 -8.45 0.29 -9.88
CA SER A 90 -9.84 0.77 -9.83
C SER A 90 -9.97 2.29 -9.69
N TYR A 91 -8.91 2.97 -9.22
CA TYR A 91 -8.91 4.43 -9.10
C TYR A 91 -8.88 5.10 -10.49
N PRO A 92 -9.70 6.15 -10.73
CA PRO A 92 -9.65 6.95 -11.94
C PRO A 92 -8.28 7.59 -12.15
N ALA A 93 -7.78 7.61 -13.39
CA ALA A 93 -6.45 8.12 -13.72
C ALA A 93 -6.19 9.54 -13.18
N SER A 94 -7.18 10.43 -13.26
CA SER A 94 -7.09 11.81 -12.77
C SER A 94 -6.89 11.94 -11.25
N ARG A 95 -7.23 10.90 -10.47
CA ARG A 95 -7.07 10.89 -9.01
C ARG A 95 -5.80 10.19 -8.54
N ARG A 96 -5.17 9.36 -9.38
CA ARG A 96 -3.99 8.57 -8.97
C ARG A 96 -2.82 9.41 -8.42
N PRO A 97 -2.48 10.59 -8.98
CA PRO A 97 -1.36 11.39 -8.47
C PRO A 97 -1.57 11.94 -7.05
N SER A 98 -2.82 12.04 -6.58
CA SER A 98 -3.13 12.55 -5.24
C SER A 98 -3.26 11.45 -4.18
N ILE A 99 -3.17 10.18 -4.57
CA ILE A 99 -3.41 9.03 -3.71
C ILE A 99 -2.09 8.30 -3.48
N THR A 100 -1.78 8.01 -2.21
CA THR A 100 -0.62 7.18 -1.86
C THR A 100 -1.01 5.70 -1.79
N ILE A 101 -0.03 4.80 -1.94
CA ILE A 101 -0.26 3.36 -1.77
C ILE A 101 -0.78 3.03 -0.38
N ARG A 102 -0.25 3.66 0.67
CA ARG A 102 -0.79 3.57 2.03
C ARG A 102 -2.28 3.86 2.08
N ARG A 103 -2.71 4.99 1.50
CA ARG A 103 -4.12 5.39 1.52
C ARG A 103 -4.99 4.37 0.77
N ALA A 104 -4.57 3.97 -0.43
CA ALA A 104 -5.30 3.01 -1.23
C ALA A 104 -5.39 1.63 -0.55
N PHE A 105 -4.32 1.18 0.10
CA PHE A 105 -4.34 -0.06 0.88
C PHE A 105 -5.35 0.01 2.02
N PHE A 106 -5.41 1.14 2.75
CA PHE A 106 -6.38 1.33 3.83
C PHE A 106 -7.81 1.34 3.30
N ASP A 107 -8.06 2.06 2.21
CA ASP A 107 -9.38 2.09 1.55
C ASP A 107 -9.81 0.67 1.14
N MET A 108 -8.91 -0.14 0.55
CA MET A 108 -9.15 -1.55 0.22
C MET A 108 -9.59 -2.35 1.46
N MET A 109 -8.88 -2.18 2.58
CA MET A 109 -9.18 -2.90 3.81
C MET A 109 -10.50 -2.48 4.44
N ALA A 110 -10.87 -1.20 4.35
CA ALA A 110 -12.18 -0.72 4.80
C ALA A 110 -13.31 -1.26 3.92
N GLN A 111 -13.10 -1.34 2.60
CA GLN A 111 -14.08 -1.90 1.68
C GLN A 111 -14.28 -3.41 1.87
N ARG A 112 -13.19 -4.16 2.05
CA ARG A 112 -13.23 -5.62 2.14
C ARG A 112 -13.64 -6.13 3.51
N TYR A 113 -13.34 -5.37 4.57
CA TYR A 113 -13.58 -5.76 5.96
C TYR A 113 -14.24 -4.62 6.77
N PRO A 114 -15.45 -4.17 6.41
CA PRO A 114 -16.15 -3.16 7.19
C PRO A 114 -16.36 -3.63 8.65
N CYS A 115 -16.40 -2.68 9.58
CA CYS A 115 -16.83 -2.94 10.95
C CYS A 115 -18.34 -2.75 11.03
N ASN A 116 -19.09 -3.83 10.99
CA ASN A 116 -20.55 -3.84 11.04
C ASN A 116 -21.06 -4.92 11.99
#